data_AF-A0A429Y4F3-F1
#
_entry.id   AF-A0A429Y4F3-F1
#
_cell.length_a   1.000
_cell.length_b   1.000
_cell.length_c   1.000
_cell.angle_alpha   90.00
_cell.angle_beta   90.00
_cell.angle_gamma   90.00
#
_symmetry.space_group_name_H-M   'P 1'
#
loop_
_entity.id
_entity.type
_entity.pdbx_description
1 polymer ?
#
loop_
_entity_poly.entity_id
_entity_poly.type
_entity_poly.pdbx_seq_one_letter_code
_entity_poly.pdbx_strand_id
1 'polypeptide(L)'
;MYSILGITFILFLIATFTNTKVKPKVTASVFAVSLMALAGCSDIDSGSLNQEQKKDKEEAVDTEVHKEEVEESPSSTKKETVKEKSTDTAGATDQIPVTLVKTIDGDTIKVIYNGKEQNVRYLLIDTPETNHPRLGKQPFGEEAKERNRQLLNSGDLTLEFDIGERVDKYGRLLAYVYVDGKSVQETLLEEGLARVAYVYPPNTRHLSPYEKAQERAKAKAIGIWSIENYATDSGFKESSSGSTSNSGGSQQPSTNSQPANAPASEPASGTEYFQNCTELRKVYPNGVPEGHPAYQPKMDRDKDGYACER
;
A
#
# COMPACT_ATOMS: atom_id res chain seq x y z
N MET A 1 41.11 44.05 -54.94
CA MET A 1 40.76 45.43 -54.49
C MET A 1 39.84 45.29 -53.28
N TYR A 2 40.03 46.13 -52.24
CA TYR A 2 39.11 46.53 -51.15
C TYR A 2 37.95 45.60 -50.67
N SER A 3 37.66 45.44 -49.36
CA SER A 3 38.33 45.91 -48.13
C SER A 3 37.83 45.09 -46.92
N ILE A 4 38.49 45.27 -45.76
CA ILE A 4 38.07 44.76 -44.43
C ILE A 4 37.30 45.88 -43.67
N LEU A 5 36.73 45.54 -42.49
CA LEU A 5 35.95 46.32 -41.52
C LEU A 5 34.45 46.53 -41.90
N GLY A 6 33.50 46.49 -40.95
CA GLY A 6 33.60 46.11 -39.52
C GLY A 6 32.45 46.64 -38.64
N ILE A 7 32.55 46.37 -37.33
CA ILE A 7 31.90 47.11 -36.21
C ILE A 7 30.37 46.92 -36.01
N THR A 8 30.07 46.05 -35.04
CA THR A 8 28.98 46.05 -34.03
C THR A 8 27.87 47.11 -34.10
N PHE A 9 26.63 46.65 -33.85
CA PHE A 9 25.81 47.27 -32.79
C PHE A 9 25.03 46.21 -32.00
N ILE A 10 24.84 46.45 -30.70
CA ILE A 10 24.15 45.56 -29.76
C ILE A 10 22.73 46.08 -29.54
N LEU A 11 21.72 45.20 -29.59
CA LEU A 11 20.38 45.51 -29.09
C LEU A 11 19.84 44.36 -28.25
N PHE A 12 20.22 44.40 -26.97
CA PHE A 12 19.92 43.42 -25.94
C PHE A 12 18.51 43.68 -25.39
N LEU A 13 17.49 42.92 -25.82
CA LEU A 13 16.12 43.11 -25.34
C LEU A 13 15.82 42.22 -24.12
N ILE A 14 16.36 42.60 -22.95
CA ILE A 14 15.99 41.96 -21.69
C ILE A 14 14.54 42.33 -21.36
N ALA A 15 13.60 41.40 -21.56
CA ALA A 15 12.28 41.48 -20.96
C ALA A 15 12.40 41.24 -19.45
N THR A 16 12.57 42.30 -18.66
CA THR A 16 12.64 42.23 -17.19
C THR A 16 11.27 41.89 -16.61
N PHE A 17 10.95 40.60 -16.49
CA PHE A 17 9.73 40.16 -15.84
C PHE A 17 9.82 40.47 -14.34
N THR A 18 9.11 41.52 -13.90
CA THR A 18 9.23 42.04 -12.54
C THR A 18 8.66 41.07 -11.51
N ASN A 19 9.56 40.43 -10.76
CA ASN A 19 9.22 39.48 -9.69
C ASN A 19 8.39 40.18 -8.59
N THR A 20 7.08 39.90 -8.55
CA THR A 20 6.15 40.43 -7.57
C THR A 20 6.35 39.76 -6.21
N LYS A 21 7.14 40.41 -5.34
CA LYS A 21 7.40 39.98 -3.96
C LYS A 21 6.10 39.76 -3.15
N VAL A 22 5.65 38.52 -3.05
CA VAL A 22 4.70 38.10 -2.01
C VAL A 22 5.44 38.14 -0.67
N LYS A 23 4.94 38.92 0.30
CA LYS A 23 5.55 39.02 1.64
C LYS A 23 5.14 37.82 2.49
N PRO A 24 6.07 37.12 3.19
CA PRO A 24 5.70 36.09 4.15
C PRO A 24 5.04 36.71 5.39
N LYS A 25 3.88 36.20 5.80
CA LYS A 25 3.30 36.51 7.12
C LYS A 25 3.94 35.60 8.17
N VAL A 26 5.08 36.01 8.72
CA VAL A 26 5.70 35.33 9.86
C VAL A 26 5.00 35.78 11.14
N THR A 27 4.01 35.01 11.61
CA THR A 27 3.44 35.16 12.95
C THR A 27 4.32 34.42 13.96
N ALA A 28 5.29 35.13 14.53
CA ALA A 28 6.12 34.61 15.61
C ALA A 28 5.27 34.43 16.89
N SER A 29 4.87 33.20 17.19
CA SER A 29 4.28 32.85 18.49
C SER A 29 5.40 32.41 19.42
N VAL A 30 5.80 33.30 20.34
CA VAL A 30 6.80 32.98 21.36
C VAL A 30 6.09 32.23 22.49
N PHE A 31 6.40 30.93 22.63
CA PHE A 31 6.14 30.19 23.86
C PHE A 31 7.46 29.82 24.53
N ALA A 32 7.50 29.98 25.86
CA ALA A 32 8.74 30.03 26.62
C ALA A 32 9.32 28.64 26.90
N VAL A 33 10.65 28.60 27.05
CA VAL A 33 11.39 27.45 27.57
C VAL A 33 10.98 27.21 29.03
N SER A 34 10.63 25.97 29.36
CA SER A 34 10.56 25.48 30.75
C SER A 34 11.51 24.30 30.92
N LEU A 35 12.77 24.62 31.23
CA LEU A 35 13.83 23.65 31.48
C LEU A 35 13.86 23.32 32.98
N MET A 36 13.19 22.26 33.40
CA MET A 36 13.34 21.71 34.76
C MET A 36 14.40 20.60 34.77
N ALA A 37 15.65 21.00 34.98
CA ALA A 37 16.68 20.08 35.47
C ALA A 37 16.59 20.00 37.00
N LEU A 38 16.63 18.78 37.54
CA LEU A 38 16.86 18.52 38.97
C LEU A 38 18.15 17.71 39.11
N ALA A 39 18.97 18.06 40.09
CA ALA A 39 20.24 17.43 40.41
C ALA A 39 20.40 17.31 41.93
N GLY A 40 21.22 16.34 42.38
CA GLY A 40 21.37 15.94 43.78
C GLY A 40 21.12 14.43 43.91
N CYS A 41 22.10 13.51 43.97
CA CYS A 41 23.39 13.40 44.70
C CYS A 41 23.27 12.74 46.09
N SER A 42 23.77 11.50 46.19
CA SER A 42 24.42 10.92 47.38
C SER A 42 25.10 9.59 47.04
N ASP A 43 26.39 9.46 47.32
CA ASP A 43 27.21 8.25 47.12
C ASP A 43 27.15 7.27 48.33
N ILE A 44 28.13 6.34 48.41
CA ILE A 44 28.48 5.42 49.55
C ILE A 44 27.67 4.08 49.55
N ASP A 45 28.25 2.87 49.69
CA ASP A 45 29.63 2.45 50.03
C ASP A 45 30.13 1.15 49.34
N SER A 46 31.46 0.99 49.35
CA SER A 46 32.31 -0.22 49.51
C SER A 46 31.93 -1.62 48.98
N GLY A 47 32.88 -2.22 48.26
CA GLY A 47 33.01 -3.67 48.01
C GLY A 47 34.36 -4.01 47.35
N SER A 48 35.41 -4.27 48.15
CA SER A 48 36.82 -4.35 47.69
C SER A 48 37.39 -5.78 47.72
N LEU A 49 38.67 -5.91 47.30
CA LEU A 49 39.56 -7.11 47.31
C LEU A 49 39.30 -8.13 46.17
N ASN A 50 40.29 -8.74 45.49
CA ASN A 50 41.77 -8.78 45.61
C ASN A 50 42.43 -8.87 44.20
N GLN A 51 43.64 -8.35 43.92
CA GLN A 51 44.98 -8.99 44.02
C GLN A 51 45.10 -10.38 43.32
N GLU A 52 46.15 -10.75 42.55
CA GLU A 52 47.42 -10.04 42.23
C GLU A 52 48.18 -10.59 40.98
N GLN A 53 48.82 -9.68 40.22
CA GLN A 53 50.19 -9.72 39.62
C GLN A 53 50.81 -10.89 38.79
N LYS A 54 51.82 -10.47 37.98
CA LYS A 54 53.03 -11.19 37.45
C LYS A 54 52.87 -12.06 36.17
N LYS A 55 53.85 -12.17 35.24
CA LYS A 55 55.17 -11.47 35.05
C LYS A 55 55.89 -11.91 33.73
N ASP A 56 56.55 -10.98 33.02
CA ASP A 56 57.66 -11.15 32.01
C ASP A 56 57.40 -12.02 30.73
N LYS A 57 58.15 -11.99 29.59
CA LYS A 57 59.29 -11.18 29.06
C LYS A 57 59.44 -11.31 27.51
N GLU A 58 60.31 -10.45 26.92
CA GLU A 58 61.29 -10.63 25.82
C GLU A 58 61.38 -11.99 25.05
N GLU A 59 61.75 -12.12 23.74
CA GLU A 59 62.09 -11.23 22.58
C GLU A 59 62.30 -12.14 21.30
N ALA A 60 62.73 -11.80 20.06
CA ALA A 60 63.10 -10.60 19.27
C ALA A 60 63.25 -10.97 17.74
N VAL A 61 63.29 -9.97 16.83
CA VAL A 61 64.02 -9.89 15.50
C VAL A 61 63.66 -10.91 14.37
N ASP A 62 63.28 -10.51 13.12
CA ASP A 62 63.99 -9.86 11.97
C ASP A 62 65.08 -10.75 11.27
N THR A 63 65.32 -10.78 9.94
CA THR A 63 64.61 -10.27 8.73
C THR A 63 65.21 -10.87 7.41
N GLU A 64 64.58 -10.64 6.24
CA GLU A 64 65.12 -10.81 4.85
C GLU A 64 65.58 -12.22 4.36
N VAL A 65 65.86 -12.51 3.08
CA VAL A 65 65.17 -12.23 1.78
C VAL A 65 65.74 -13.17 0.69
N HIS A 66 64.93 -13.61 -0.29
CA HIS A 66 65.38 -13.73 -1.69
C HIS A 66 64.23 -13.73 -2.72
N LYS A 67 64.62 -13.55 -3.99
CA LYS A 67 63.78 -13.21 -5.15
C LYS A 67 64.31 -13.95 -6.38
N GLU A 68 63.43 -14.46 -7.25
CA GLU A 68 63.75 -14.62 -8.68
C GLU A 68 62.49 -14.67 -9.57
N GLU A 69 62.67 -14.43 -10.87
CA GLU A 69 61.63 -14.23 -11.89
C GLU A 69 61.78 -15.24 -13.03
N VAL A 70 60.67 -15.67 -13.65
CA VAL A 70 60.63 -16.15 -15.05
C VAL A 70 59.28 -15.77 -15.68
N GLU A 71 59.31 -15.24 -16.91
CA GLU A 71 58.11 -14.95 -17.72
C GLU A 71 57.75 -16.10 -18.66
N GLU A 72 56.47 -16.24 -19.05
CA GLU A 72 56.05 -16.08 -20.46
C GLU A 72 54.50 -16.09 -20.62
N SER A 73 54.04 -15.82 -21.84
CA SER A 73 52.64 -15.75 -22.30
C SER A 73 52.49 -16.58 -23.61
N PRO A 74 51.33 -16.71 -24.30
CA PRO A 74 50.00 -16.12 -24.05
C PRO A 74 48.78 -17.08 -24.29
N SER A 75 47.58 -16.48 -24.26
CA SER A 75 46.36 -16.89 -25.00
C SER A 75 45.52 -18.08 -24.51
N SER A 76 44.30 -17.79 -24.03
CA SER A 76 43.08 -18.18 -24.75
C SER A 76 41.81 -17.54 -24.17
N THR A 77 40.99 -16.99 -25.08
CA THR A 77 39.61 -16.51 -24.94
C THR A 77 38.79 -17.10 -23.79
N LYS A 78 38.48 -16.31 -22.76
CA LYS A 78 37.47 -16.63 -21.75
C LYS A 78 36.20 -15.80 -21.97
N LYS A 79 35.11 -16.49 -22.31
CA LYS A 79 33.79 -15.92 -22.59
C LYS A 79 33.23 -15.24 -21.33
N GLU A 80 33.06 -13.92 -21.36
CA GLU A 80 32.56 -13.14 -20.22
C GLU A 80 31.04 -13.32 -20.05
N THR A 81 30.65 -14.41 -19.41
CA THR A 81 29.26 -14.64 -19.00
C THR A 81 28.92 -13.68 -17.85
N VAL A 82 28.30 -12.55 -18.18
CA VAL A 82 27.70 -11.64 -17.20
C VAL A 82 26.67 -12.44 -16.38
N LYS A 83 27.05 -12.80 -15.15
CA LYS A 83 26.09 -13.29 -14.16
C LYS A 83 25.23 -12.11 -13.74
N GLU A 84 23.97 -12.09 -14.16
CA GLU A 84 22.99 -11.25 -13.47
C GLU A 84 23.01 -11.62 -11.99
N LYS A 85 23.27 -10.65 -11.13
CA LYS A 85 23.36 -10.84 -9.68
C LYS A 85 21.95 -11.10 -9.16
N SER A 86 21.59 -12.38 -9.04
CA SER A 86 20.37 -12.82 -8.37
C SER A 86 20.36 -12.29 -6.94
N THR A 87 19.59 -11.23 -6.71
CA THR A 87 19.32 -10.69 -5.37
C THR A 87 18.36 -11.62 -4.65
N ASP A 88 18.91 -12.72 -4.16
CA ASP A 88 18.29 -13.48 -3.09
C ASP A 88 18.12 -12.53 -1.90
N THR A 89 16.87 -12.33 -1.52
CA THR A 89 16.45 -11.40 -0.47
C THR A 89 15.06 -11.85 0.01
N ALA A 90 14.91 -13.14 0.23
CA ALA A 90 13.74 -13.71 0.88
C ALA A 90 13.80 -13.38 2.39
N GLY A 91 13.23 -12.24 2.78
CA GLY A 91 13.12 -11.85 4.20
C GLY A 91 13.49 -10.41 4.56
N ALA A 92 14.12 -9.63 3.68
CA ALA A 92 14.34 -8.21 3.95
C ALA A 92 13.14 -7.36 3.54
N THR A 93 12.84 -6.34 4.35
CA THR A 93 11.84 -5.29 4.06
C THR A 93 12.46 -4.12 3.29
N ASP A 94 13.38 -4.43 2.36
CA ASP A 94 14.15 -3.43 1.62
C ASP A 94 13.27 -2.78 0.55
N GLN A 95 13.11 -1.46 0.65
CA GLN A 95 12.43 -0.66 -0.37
C GLN A 95 13.40 -0.29 -1.50
N ILE A 96 13.22 -0.91 -2.66
CA ILE A 96 14.08 -0.74 -3.83
C ILE A 96 13.55 0.41 -4.69
N PRO A 97 14.33 1.47 -4.97
CA PRO A 97 13.88 2.59 -5.80
C PRO A 97 13.72 2.17 -7.27
N VAL A 98 12.65 2.67 -7.90
CA VAL A 98 12.33 2.42 -9.31
C VAL A 98 11.80 3.67 -10.00
N THR A 99 11.96 3.77 -11.32
CA THR A 99 11.41 4.89 -12.10
C THR A 99 10.05 4.51 -12.67
N LEU A 100 9.01 5.30 -12.42
CA LEU A 100 7.70 5.13 -13.05
C LEU A 100 7.80 5.31 -14.57
N VAL A 101 7.24 4.38 -15.35
CA VAL A 101 7.07 4.52 -16.81
C VAL A 101 5.62 4.85 -17.14
N LYS A 102 4.66 4.15 -16.51
CA LYS A 102 3.22 4.34 -16.75
C LYS A 102 2.36 3.73 -15.64
N THR A 103 1.36 4.45 -15.16
CA THR A 103 0.20 3.85 -14.46
C THR A 103 -0.69 3.15 -15.49
N ILE A 104 -0.94 1.84 -15.31
CA ILE A 104 -1.75 1.05 -16.24
C ILE A 104 -3.20 1.04 -15.75
N ASP A 105 -3.40 0.66 -14.49
CA ASP A 105 -4.70 0.68 -13.79
C ASP A 105 -4.52 0.98 -12.28
N GLY A 106 -5.59 0.89 -11.48
CA GLY A 106 -5.59 1.19 -10.04
C GLY A 106 -4.56 0.40 -9.20
N ASP A 107 -4.28 -0.86 -9.57
CA ASP A 107 -3.36 -1.77 -8.86
C ASP A 107 -2.17 -2.25 -9.72
N THR A 108 -2.01 -1.70 -10.93
CA THR A 108 -1.04 -2.18 -11.91
C THR A 108 -0.27 -1.02 -12.55
N ILE A 109 1.05 -1.11 -12.55
CA ILE A 109 1.96 -0.10 -13.12
C ILE A 109 3.03 -0.73 -14.00
N LYS A 110 3.73 0.11 -14.78
CA LYS A 110 5.00 -0.21 -15.41
C LYS A 110 6.10 0.70 -14.84
N VAL A 111 7.25 0.10 -14.52
CA VAL A 111 8.44 0.79 -14.00
C VAL A 111 9.70 0.34 -14.75
N ILE A 112 10.79 1.08 -14.58
CA ILE A 112 12.15 0.59 -14.83
C ILE A 112 12.65 -0.10 -13.56
N TYR A 113 12.89 -1.40 -13.64
CA TYR A 113 13.49 -2.22 -12.58
C TYR A 113 14.69 -2.99 -13.15
N ASN A 114 15.84 -2.92 -12.48
CA ASN A 114 17.11 -3.49 -12.95
C ASN A 114 17.44 -3.15 -14.43
N GLY A 115 17.16 -1.91 -14.84
CA GLY A 115 17.41 -1.40 -16.19
C GLY A 115 16.44 -1.88 -17.29
N LYS A 116 15.37 -2.61 -16.94
CA LYS A 116 14.38 -3.16 -17.88
C LYS A 116 12.99 -2.60 -17.55
N GLU A 117 12.16 -2.36 -18.57
CA GLU A 117 10.72 -2.13 -18.33
C GLU A 117 10.09 -3.40 -17.76
N GLN A 118 9.39 -3.28 -16.63
CA GLN A 118 8.66 -4.37 -15.98
C GLN A 118 7.27 -3.88 -15.55
N ASN A 119 6.26 -4.72 -15.72
CA ASN A 119 4.94 -4.48 -15.14
C ASN A 119 4.96 -4.97 -13.68
N VAL A 120 4.35 -4.22 -12.76
CA VAL A 120 4.15 -4.58 -11.36
C VAL A 120 2.66 -4.72 -11.10
N ARG A 121 2.23 -5.82 -10.50
CA ARG A 121 0.90 -5.97 -9.90
C ARG A 121 1.04 -5.82 -8.39
N TYR A 122 0.23 -4.95 -7.79
CA TYR A 122 0.26 -4.72 -6.35
C TYR A 122 -0.21 -5.99 -5.62
N LEU A 123 0.49 -6.37 -4.57
CA LEU A 123 0.10 -7.46 -3.68
C LEU A 123 -1.16 -7.10 -2.87
N LEU A 124 -1.89 -8.13 -2.43
CA LEU A 124 -3.00 -8.08 -1.47
C LEU A 124 -4.22 -7.18 -1.80
N ILE A 125 -4.25 -6.49 -2.94
CA ILE A 125 -5.37 -5.63 -3.33
C ILE A 125 -5.95 -5.96 -4.71
N ASP A 126 -7.15 -5.47 -4.97
CA ASP A 126 -7.84 -5.53 -6.26
C ASP A 126 -8.64 -4.24 -6.48
N THR A 127 -8.50 -3.64 -7.67
CA THR A 127 -9.17 -2.39 -8.06
C THR A 127 -10.15 -2.64 -9.20
N PRO A 128 -11.23 -1.85 -9.34
CA PRO A 128 -12.20 -2.06 -10.41
C PRO A 128 -11.57 -1.85 -11.80
N GLU A 129 -11.81 -2.77 -12.72
CA GLU A 129 -11.20 -2.79 -14.05
C GLU A 129 -11.64 -1.58 -14.90
N THR A 130 -10.69 -0.86 -15.54
CA THR A 130 -11.05 0.25 -16.44
C THR A 130 -11.37 -0.17 -17.87
N ASN A 131 -10.86 -1.32 -18.32
CA ASN A 131 -11.00 -1.75 -19.72
C ASN A 131 -10.93 -3.27 -19.89
N HIS A 132 -11.58 -4.05 -19.02
CA HIS A 132 -11.57 -5.50 -19.12
C HIS A 132 -12.51 -5.98 -20.25
N PRO A 133 -12.06 -6.77 -21.24
CA PRO A 133 -12.82 -7.09 -22.47
C PRO A 133 -14.20 -7.76 -22.30
N ARG A 134 -14.55 -8.24 -21.10
CA ARG A 134 -15.86 -8.85 -20.79
C ARG A 134 -16.66 -8.14 -19.70
N LEU A 135 -16.07 -7.16 -19.00
CA LEU A 135 -16.70 -6.42 -17.89
C LEU A 135 -16.79 -4.90 -18.18
N GLY A 136 -16.18 -4.43 -19.27
CA GLY A 136 -16.15 -3.02 -19.63
C GLY A 136 -15.31 -2.19 -18.65
N LYS A 137 -15.77 -0.95 -18.42
CA LYS A 137 -15.32 -0.09 -17.33
C LYS A 137 -16.23 -0.31 -16.12
N GLN A 138 -15.64 -0.64 -14.97
CA GLN A 138 -16.37 -0.81 -13.72
C GLN A 138 -16.45 0.52 -12.91
N PRO A 139 -17.47 0.70 -12.05
CA PRO A 139 -17.54 1.84 -11.13
C PRO A 139 -16.26 2.01 -10.28
N PHE A 140 -15.83 3.26 -10.11
CA PHE A 140 -14.58 3.64 -9.41
C PHE A 140 -13.25 3.19 -10.04
N GLY A 141 -13.25 2.54 -11.22
CA GLY A 141 -12.00 2.07 -11.83
C GLY A 141 -11.08 3.19 -12.32
N GLU A 142 -11.61 4.18 -13.06
CA GLU A 142 -10.79 5.31 -13.53
C GLU A 142 -10.41 6.22 -12.35
N GLU A 143 -11.25 6.28 -11.33
CA GLU A 143 -11.03 6.97 -10.07
C GLU A 143 -9.86 6.33 -9.28
N ALA A 144 -9.82 4.99 -9.18
CA ALA A 144 -8.72 4.24 -8.56
C ALA A 144 -7.39 4.43 -9.32
N LYS A 145 -7.43 4.32 -10.65
CA LYS A 145 -6.29 4.50 -11.57
C LYS A 145 -5.75 5.92 -11.58
N GLU A 146 -6.61 6.93 -11.61
CA GLU A 146 -6.23 8.35 -11.53
C GLU A 146 -5.65 8.66 -10.15
N ARG A 147 -6.23 8.13 -9.07
CA ARG A 147 -5.67 8.31 -7.72
C ARG A 147 -4.32 7.62 -7.54
N ASN A 148 -4.18 6.40 -8.04
CA ASN A 148 -2.92 5.68 -8.11
C ASN A 148 -1.88 6.52 -8.88
N ARG A 149 -2.24 7.05 -10.06
CA ARG A 149 -1.38 7.96 -10.84
C ARG A 149 -0.97 9.20 -10.06
N GLN A 150 -1.87 9.84 -9.32
CA GLN A 150 -1.54 11.01 -8.49
C GLN A 150 -0.55 10.68 -7.38
N LEU A 151 -0.74 9.56 -6.67
CA LEU A 151 0.19 9.10 -5.63
C LEU A 151 1.58 8.80 -6.22
N LEU A 152 1.65 8.03 -7.30
CA LEU A 152 2.90 7.65 -7.97
C LEU A 152 3.68 8.83 -8.59
N ASN A 153 3.10 10.03 -8.64
CA ASN A 153 3.75 11.25 -9.14
C ASN A 153 3.98 12.30 -8.04
N SER A 154 3.75 11.98 -6.75
CA SER A 154 3.91 12.95 -5.66
C SER A 154 5.29 12.95 -4.97
N GLY A 155 6.13 11.94 -5.22
CA GLY A 155 7.40 11.74 -4.51
C GLY A 155 8.21 10.55 -5.03
N ASP A 156 9.18 10.08 -4.26
CA ASP A 156 10.10 9.01 -4.66
C ASP A 156 9.45 7.62 -4.57
N LEU A 157 9.44 6.88 -5.68
CA LEU A 157 8.78 5.59 -5.85
C LEU A 157 9.69 4.41 -5.50
N THR A 158 9.23 3.53 -4.61
CA THR A 158 9.93 2.30 -4.23
C THR A 158 9.02 1.05 -4.29
N LEU A 159 9.65 -0.11 -4.46
CA LEU A 159 9.01 -1.43 -4.38
C LEU A 159 9.58 -2.21 -3.19
N GLU A 160 8.70 -2.86 -2.42
CA GLU A 160 9.06 -3.84 -1.39
C GLU A 160 8.57 -5.23 -1.84
N PHE A 161 9.45 -6.22 -1.91
CA PHE A 161 9.07 -7.60 -2.24
C PHE A 161 8.70 -8.39 -0.98
N ASP A 162 7.72 -9.29 -1.10
CA ASP A 162 7.45 -10.25 -0.02
C ASP A 162 8.36 -11.50 -0.08
N ILE A 163 8.20 -12.41 0.88
CA ILE A 163 9.09 -13.57 1.08
C ILE A 163 8.85 -14.75 0.13
N GLY A 164 7.75 -14.75 -0.65
CA GLY A 164 7.41 -15.80 -1.62
C GLY A 164 7.73 -15.43 -3.06
N GLU A 165 6.86 -15.83 -3.98
CA GLU A 165 7.05 -15.57 -5.41
C GLU A 165 7.00 -14.06 -5.73
N ARG A 166 8.05 -13.57 -6.39
CA ARG A 166 8.17 -12.16 -6.82
C ARG A 166 7.64 -11.89 -8.22
N VAL A 167 7.21 -12.92 -8.95
CA VAL A 167 6.77 -12.83 -10.34
C VAL A 167 5.56 -13.74 -10.53
N ASP A 168 4.47 -13.23 -11.10
CA ASP A 168 3.28 -14.03 -11.40
C ASP A 168 3.40 -14.83 -12.71
N LYS A 169 2.45 -15.73 -12.95
CA LYS A 169 2.35 -16.54 -14.18
C LYS A 169 2.20 -15.74 -15.49
N TYR A 170 2.04 -14.42 -15.43
CA TYR A 170 1.99 -13.51 -16.57
C TYR A 170 3.29 -12.70 -16.74
N GLY A 171 4.30 -12.92 -15.90
CA GLY A 171 5.57 -12.20 -15.93
C GLY A 171 5.51 -10.80 -15.30
N ARG A 172 4.49 -10.51 -14.47
CA ARG A 172 4.42 -9.26 -13.69
C ARG A 172 5.15 -9.42 -12.37
N LEU A 173 5.92 -8.42 -11.95
CA LEU A 173 6.48 -8.33 -10.60
C LEU A 173 5.33 -8.26 -9.58
N LEU A 174 5.49 -8.97 -8.47
CA LEU A 174 4.59 -8.97 -7.31
C LEU A 174 5.26 -8.21 -6.17
N ALA A 175 4.76 -7.03 -5.84
CA ALA A 175 5.36 -6.15 -4.83
C ALA A 175 4.32 -5.33 -4.07
N TYR A 176 4.73 -4.81 -2.91
CA TYR A 176 4.11 -3.65 -2.28
C TYR A 176 4.76 -2.37 -2.81
N VAL A 177 3.99 -1.29 -2.90
CA VAL A 177 4.40 -0.05 -3.56
C VAL A 177 4.26 1.13 -2.62
N TYR A 178 5.34 1.91 -2.53
CA TYR A 178 5.45 3.04 -1.62
C TYR A 178 5.88 4.31 -2.37
N VAL A 179 5.42 5.45 -1.86
CA VAL A 179 5.88 6.78 -2.28
C VAL A 179 6.27 7.56 -1.03
N ASP A 180 7.50 8.08 -0.98
CA ASP A 180 8.09 8.70 0.22
C ASP A 180 7.96 7.80 1.48
N GLY A 181 8.06 6.48 1.31
CA GLY A 181 7.89 5.49 2.38
C GLY A 181 6.45 5.23 2.83
N LYS A 182 5.43 5.84 2.21
CA LYS A 182 4.00 5.62 2.53
C LYS A 182 3.37 4.61 1.57
N SER A 183 2.56 3.68 2.07
CA SER A 183 1.96 2.63 1.24
C SER A 183 0.86 3.20 0.32
N VAL A 184 1.01 2.99 -0.99
CA VAL A 184 0.00 3.33 -1.98
C VAL A 184 -1.23 2.44 -1.82
N GLN A 185 -1.03 1.15 -1.53
CA GLN A 185 -2.11 0.18 -1.32
C GLN A 185 -2.98 0.52 -0.11
N GLU A 186 -2.38 0.84 1.06
CA GLU A 186 -3.17 1.24 2.24
C GLU A 186 -3.99 2.50 1.96
N THR A 187 -3.41 3.49 1.26
CA THR A 187 -4.10 4.72 0.87
C THR A 187 -5.32 4.43 -0.02
N LEU A 188 -5.17 3.57 -1.05
CA LEU A 188 -6.27 3.17 -1.94
C LEU A 188 -7.37 2.37 -1.22
N LEU A 189 -7.02 1.62 -0.17
CA LEU A 189 -7.97 0.89 0.66
C LEU A 189 -8.74 1.83 1.60
N GLU A 190 -8.07 2.77 2.27
CA GLU A 190 -8.72 3.78 3.13
C GLU A 190 -9.67 4.70 2.36
N GLU A 191 -9.29 5.05 1.13
CA GLU A 191 -10.10 5.87 0.21
C GLU A 191 -11.18 5.05 -0.52
N GLY A 192 -11.34 3.75 -0.21
CA GLY A 192 -12.38 2.90 -0.77
C GLY A 192 -12.27 2.69 -2.28
N LEU A 193 -11.07 2.80 -2.86
CA LEU A 193 -10.81 2.61 -4.29
C LEU A 193 -10.29 1.20 -4.62
N ALA A 194 -9.89 0.45 -3.60
CA ALA A 194 -9.49 -0.96 -3.68
C ALA A 194 -10.21 -1.81 -2.62
N ARG A 195 -10.25 -3.13 -2.85
CA ARG A 195 -10.57 -4.16 -1.85
C ARG A 195 -9.34 -4.99 -1.53
N VAL A 196 -9.33 -5.69 -0.40
CA VAL A 196 -8.35 -6.75 -0.11
C VAL A 196 -8.68 -7.97 -0.97
N ALA A 197 -7.65 -8.59 -1.56
CA ALA A 197 -7.80 -9.71 -2.50
C ALA A 197 -6.49 -10.49 -2.69
N TYR A 198 -6.56 -11.65 -3.37
CA TYR A 198 -5.39 -12.44 -3.77
C TYR A 198 -4.43 -12.77 -2.61
N VAL A 199 -5.01 -13.05 -1.44
CA VAL A 199 -4.29 -13.41 -0.21
C VAL A 199 -3.72 -14.82 -0.38
N TYR A 200 -2.49 -14.91 -0.86
CA TYR A 200 -1.79 -16.16 -1.13
C TYR A 200 -0.51 -16.26 -0.28
N PRO A 201 -0.52 -17.06 0.80
CA PRO A 201 0.68 -17.31 1.59
C PRO A 201 1.85 -17.83 0.73
N PRO A 202 3.08 -17.37 0.97
CA PRO A 202 3.50 -16.57 2.12
C PRO A 202 3.50 -15.05 1.88
N ASN A 203 2.95 -14.56 0.77
CA ASN A 203 2.95 -13.13 0.40
C ASN A 203 1.83 -12.36 1.13
N THR A 204 1.90 -12.28 2.47
CA THR A 204 0.83 -11.73 3.34
C THR A 204 1.31 -10.71 4.37
N ARG A 205 2.54 -10.18 4.26
CA ARG A 205 3.17 -9.29 5.25
C ARG A 205 2.30 -8.12 5.72
N HIS A 206 1.65 -7.42 4.79
CA HIS A 206 0.86 -6.22 5.07
C HIS A 206 -0.66 -6.47 5.12
N LEU A 207 -1.09 -7.73 5.29
CA LEU A 207 -2.52 -8.10 5.29
C LEU A 207 -3.33 -7.39 6.38
N SER A 208 -2.90 -7.48 7.65
CA SER A 208 -3.66 -6.91 8.77
C SER A 208 -3.88 -5.38 8.73
N PRO A 209 -2.89 -4.51 8.38
CA PRO A 209 -3.17 -3.09 8.18
C PRO A 209 -4.11 -2.83 6.99
N TYR A 210 -4.00 -3.62 5.91
CA TYR A 210 -4.86 -3.48 4.72
C TYR A 210 -6.31 -3.89 4.99
N GLU A 211 -6.54 -4.95 5.75
CA GLU A 211 -7.87 -5.34 6.25
C GLU A 211 -8.49 -4.22 7.08
N LYS A 212 -7.74 -3.67 8.03
CA LYS A 212 -8.18 -2.53 8.86
C LYS A 212 -8.43 -1.27 8.04
N ALA A 213 -7.68 -1.02 6.97
CA ALA A 213 -7.92 0.11 6.06
C ALA A 213 -9.23 -0.08 5.28
N GLN A 214 -9.46 -1.29 4.77
CA GLN A 214 -10.72 -1.68 4.14
C GLN A 214 -11.91 -1.58 5.10
N GLU A 215 -11.77 -2.01 6.36
CA GLU A 215 -12.81 -1.84 7.39
C GLU A 215 -13.16 -0.37 7.63
N ARG A 216 -12.14 0.51 7.73
CA ARG A 216 -12.32 1.96 7.87
C ARG A 216 -13.08 2.58 6.69
N ALA A 217 -12.95 2.03 5.48
CA ALA A 217 -13.69 2.46 4.29
C ALA A 217 -15.11 1.83 4.21
N LYS A 218 -15.25 0.53 4.51
CA LYS A 218 -16.52 -0.19 4.61
C LYS A 218 -17.47 0.47 5.60
N ALA A 219 -17.01 0.74 6.82
CA ALA A 219 -17.81 1.34 7.90
C ALA A 219 -18.26 2.79 7.62
N LYS A 220 -17.68 3.45 6.59
CA LYS A 220 -18.03 4.79 6.15
C LYS A 220 -18.71 4.82 4.77
N ALA A 221 -18.99 3.64 4.17
CA ALA A 221 -19.51 3.48 2.82
C ALA A 221 -18.76 4.30 1.75
N ILE A 222 -17.41 4.32 1.81
CA ILE A 222 -16.57 5.11 0.90
C ILE A 222 -16.31 4.35 -0.41
N GLY A 223 -16.36 5.06 -1.54
CA GLY A 223 -15.93 4.55 -2.85
C GLY A 223 -16.71 3.30 -3.27
N ILE A 224 -16.02 2.20 -3.55
CA ILE A 224 -16.62 0.89 -3.90
C ILE A 224 -17.61 0.38 -2.85
N TRP A 225 -17.49 0.82 -1.59
CA TRP A 225 -18.38 0.44 -0.50
C TRP A 225 -19.66 1.30 -0.41
N SER A 226 -19.80 2.31 -1.27
CA SER A 226 -21.02 3.13 -1.40
C SER A 226 -22.13 2.46 -2.22
N ILE A 227 -21.80 1.43 -3.01
CA ILE A 227 -22.76 0.70 -3.85
C ILE A 227 -23.03 -0.67 -3.22
N GLU A 228 -24.29 -0.92 -2.87
CA GLU A 228 -24.70 -2.17 -2.24
C GLU A 228 -24.37 -3.40 -3.11
N ASN A 229 -23.82 -4.45 -2.50
CA ASN A 229 -23.41 -5.71 -3.16
C ASN A 229 -22.38 -5.59 -4.30
N TYR A 230 -21.80 -4.42 -4.55
CA TYR A 230 -20.88 -4.17 -5.66
C TYR A 230 -19.51 -4.82 -5.45
N ALA A 231 -18.76 -4.35 -4.44
CA ALA A 231 -17.50 -4.96 -4.04
C ALA A 231 -17.76 -6.14 -3.10
N THR A 232 -17.22 -7.30 -3.46
CA THR A 232 -17.35 -8.54 -2.70
C THR A 232 -16.03 -9.32 -2.71
N ASP A 233 -15.92 -10.35 -1.89
CA ASP A 233 -14.69 -11.12 -1.72
C ASP A 233 -14.34 -11.92 -2.99
N SER A 234 -15.36 -12.23 -3.81
CA SER A 234 -15.21 -12.81 -5.15
C SER A 234 -14.96 -11.78 -6.27
N GLY A 235 -14.89 -10.48 -5.96
CA GLY A 235 -14.63 -9.41 -6.93
C GLY A 235 -15.75 -8.36 -7.01
N PHE A 236 -15.66 -7.54 -8.06
CA PHE A 236 -16.62 -6.50 -8.40
C PHE A 236 -17.72 -7.06 -9.30
N LYS A 237 -18.96 -7.01 -8.82
CA LYS A 237 -20.15 -7.37 -9.62
C LYS A 237 -20.51 -6.22 -10.55
N GLU A 238 -21.23 -6.50 -11.63
CA GLU A 238 -21.91 -5.41 -12.36
C GLU A 238 -22.94 -4.77 -11.43
N SER A 239 -22.85 -3.45 -11.24
CA SER A 239 -23.84 -2.71 -10.47
C SER A 239 -25.17 -2.80 -11.22
N SER A 240 -26.13 -3.55 -10.68
CA SER A 240 -27.48 -3.64 -11.23
C SER A 240 -28.20 -2.31 -11.05
N SER A 241 -27.98 -1.39 -11.98
CA SER A 241 -28.67 -0.10 -12.10
C SER A 241 -30.15 -0.33 -11.89
N GLY A 242 -30.69 0.28 -10.83
CA GLY A 242 -31.82 -0.29 -10.10
C GLY A 242 -32.98 -0.70 -10.99
N SER A 243 -33.34 -1.99 -10.95
CA SER A 243 -34.63 -2.48 -11.44
C SER A 243 -35.74 -1.85 -10.60
N THR A 244 -36.13 -0.63 -10.95
CA THR A 244 -37.40 -0.04 -10.52
C THR A 244 -38.49 -1.00 -10.94
N SER A 245 -39.10 -1.69 -9.96
CA SER A 245 -40.16 -2.68 -10.17
C SER A 245 -41.44 -2.02 -10.68
N ASN A 246 -41.43 -1.57 -11.93
CA ASN A 246 -42.54 -0.97 -12.65
C ASN A 246 -43.56 -2.05 -13.05
N SER A 247 -44.17 -2.68 -12.06
CA SER A 247 -45.25 -3.65 -12.24
C SER A 247 -46.57 -2.92 -12.47
N GLY A 248 -46.69 -2.27 -13.64
CA GLY A 248 -47.92 -1.66 -14.13
C GLY A 248 -48.95 -2.71 -14.56
N GLY A 249 -49.40 -3.55 -13.63
CA GLY A 249 -50.38 -4.62 -13.85
C GLY A 249 -51.67 -4.36 -13.08
N SER A 250 -52.65 -3.72 -13.71
CA SER A 250 -53.88 -3.27 -13.06
C SER A 250 -54.90 -4.39 -12.81
N GLN A 251 -55.27 -4.63 -11.55
CA GLN A 251 -56.64 -5.01 -11.18
C GLN A 251 -56.96 -4.65 -9.73
N GLN A 252 -58.06 -3.91 -9.54
CA GLN A 252 -58.68 -3.63 -8.24
C GLN A 252 -59.82 -4.64 -8.02
N PRO A 253 -60.17 -4.98 -6.76
CA PRO A 253 -61.25 -4.23 -6.10
C PRO A 253 -60.88 -3.66 -4.72
N SER A 254 -61.72 -2.74 -4.26
CA SER A 254 -61.70 -2.09 -2.94
C SER A 254 -62.33 -3.01 -1.86
N THR A 255 -62.30 -2.74 -0.55
CA THR A 255 -62.36 -1.47 0.22
C THR A 255 -61.66 -1.55 1.60
N ASN A 256 -61.25 -0.40 2.17
CA ASN A 256 -61.94 0.27 3.31
C ASN A 256 -61.00 1.01 4.31
N SER A 257 -61.19 2.33 4.42
CA SER A 257 -60.96 3.25 5.56
C SER A 257 -59.66 3.26 6.41
N GLN A 258 -59.08 4.47 6.49
CA GLN A 258 -58.07 5.00 7.45
C GLN A 258 -58.65 5.21 8.89
N PRO A 259 -57.92 5.68 9.95
CA PRO A 259 -56.62 6.40 9.92
C PRO A 259 -55.57 6.15 11.05
N ALA A 260 -54.42 6.83 10.88
CA ALA A 260 -53.66 7.62 11.88
C ALA A 260 -52.27 7.15 12.38
N ASN A 261 -51.40 8.17 12.50
CA ASN A 261 -50.16 8.31 13.27
C ASN A 261 -48.84 7.65 12.80
N ALA A 262 -47.81 8.50 12.77
CA ALA A 262 -46.37 8.20 12.72
C ALA A 262 -45.83 8.09 14.18
N PRO A 263 -44.52 7.85 14.48
CA PRO A 263 -43.32 8.14 13.69
C PRO A 263 -42.42 6.93 13.39
N ALA A 264 -41.27 7.19 12.75
CA ALA A 264 -40.19 6.22 12.60
C ALA A 264 -39.51 5.92 13.95
N SER A 265 -39.01 4.69 14.11
CA SER A 265 -38.27 4.23 15.28
C SER A 265 -37.19 3.23 14.88
N GLU A 266 -35.99 3.40 15.41
CA GLU A 266 -34.95 2.36 15.44
C GLU A 266 -35.38 1.20 16.35
N PRO A 267 -35.05 -0.07 16.01
CA PRO A 267 -34.77 -1.11 16.98
C PRO A 267 -33.26 -1.07 17.29
N ALA A 268 -32.79 -0.71 18.49
CA ALA A 268 -33.07 -1.30 19.80
C ALA A 268 -32.62 -2.77 19.91
N SER A 269 -31.52 -2.96 20.65
CA SER A 269 -30.89 -4.24 20.98
C SER A 269 -31.89 -5.33 21.41
N GLY A 270 -32.01 -6.39 20.61
CA GLY A 270 -32.77 -7.60 20.93
C GLY A 270 -32.15 -8.81 20.24
N THR A 271 -31.81 -9.84 21.01
CA THR A 271 -31.14 -11.05 20.48
C THR A 271 -32.07 -11.82 19.55
N GLU A 272 -31.64 -12.04 18.31
CA GLU A 272 -32.34 -12.89 17.35
C GLU A 272 -31.80 -14.32 17.42
N TYR A 273 -32.71 -15.31 17.45
CA TYR A 273 -32.31 -16.71 17.54
C TYR A 273 -32.73 -17.53 16.32
N PHE A 274 -31.73 -17.96 15.55
CA PHE A 274 -31.87 -18.92 14.45
C PHE A 274 -31.48 -20.32 14.92
N GLN A 275 -32.12 -21.36 14.36
CA GLN A 275 -31.85 -22.75 14.75
C GLN A 275 -30.53 -23.28 14.18
N ASN A 276 -30.17 -22.88 12.96
CA ASN A 276 -28.99 -23.31 12.24
C ASN A 276 -28.65 -22.31 11.11
N CYS A 277 -27.49 -22.50 10.46
CA CYS A 277 -27.02 -21.67 9.35
C CYS A 277 -27.80 -21.82 8.03
N THR A 278 -28.78 -22.71 7.93
CA THR A 278 -29.72 -22.73 6.80
C THR A 278 -30.85 -21.74 7.01
N GLU A 279 -31.38 -21.66 8.24
CA GLU A 279 -32.40 -20.67 8.60
C GLU A 279 -31.83 -19.26 8.70
N LEU A 280 -30.66 -19.09 9.33
CA LEU A 280 -29.98 -17.78 9.42
C LEU A 280 -29.72 -17.19 8.03
N ARG A 281 -29.24 -18.00 7.08
CA ARG A 281 -28.98 -17.56 5.69
C ARG A 281 -30.21 -17.29 4.84
N LYS A 282 -31.44 -17.47 5.35
CA LYS A 282 -32.66 -16.94 4.70
C LYS A 282 -32.84 -15.43 4.96
N VAL A 283 -32.26 -14.92 6.05
CA VAL A 283 -32.32 -13.51 6.46
C VAL A 283 -30.98 -12.81 6.24
N TYR A 284 -29.87 -13.50 6.54
CA TYR A 284 -28.50 -13.02 6.42
C TYR A 284 -27.66 -13.98 5.53
N PRO A 285 -27.78 -13.91 4.18
CA PRO A 285 -27.25 -14.94 3.27
C PRO A 285 -25.74 -15.23 3.36
N ASN A 286 -24.97 -14.25 3.86
CA ASN A 286 -23.51 -14.29 3.96
C ASN A 286 -23.01 -14.63 5.39
N GLY A 287 -23.92 -14.92 6.34
CA GLY A 287 -23.58 -15.01 7.76
C GLY A 287 -23.68 -13.66 8.49
N VAL A 288 -23.23 -13.61 9.75
CA VAL A 288 -23.26 -12.43 10.62
C VAL A 288 -22.01 -12.34 11.52
N PRO A 289 -21.43 -11.15 11.74
CA PRO A 289 -20.24 -10.97 12.57
C PRO A 289 -20.53 -11.07 14.08
N GLU A 290 -19.48 -11.30 14.86
CA GLU A 290 -19.52 -11.24 16.32
C GLU A 290 -20.01 -9.86 16.79
N GLY A 291 -20.97 -9.87 17.72
CA GLY A 291 -21.69 -8.68 18.17
C GLY A 291 -22.97 -8.36 17.40
N HIS A 292 -23.23 -8.99 16.24
CA HIS A 292 -24.55 -8.89 15.59
C HIS A 292 -25.63 -9.58 16.44
N PRO A 293 -26.88 -9.08 16.55
CA PRO A 293 -27.88 -9.67 17.45
C PRO A 293 -28.28 -11.13 17.13
N ALA A 294 -28.05 -11.57 15.89
CA ALA A 294 -28.26 -12.96 15.45
C ALA A 294 -27.04 -13.90 15.63
N TYR A 295 -25.89 -13.38 16.07
CA TYR A 295 -24.63 -14.12 16.19
C TYR A 295 -24.69 -15.18 17.28
N GLN A 296 -24.13 -16.36 17.00
CA GLN A 296 -24.10 -17.50 17.91
C GLN A 296 -22.75 -18.23 17.79
N PRO A 297 -21.91 -18.29 18.84
CA PRO A 297 -20.58 -18.94 18.80
C PRO A 297 -20.55 -20.45 18.50
N LYS A 298 -21.71 -21.10 18.35
CA LYS A 298 -21.86 -22.49 17.87
C LYS A 298 -22.08 -22.58 16.34
N MET A 299 -22.17 -21.43 15.67
CA MET A 299 -22.46 -21.28 14.25
C MET A 299 -21.34 -20.59 13.47
N ASP A 300 -20.49 -19.86 14.18
CA ASP A 300 -19.08 -19.74 13.81
C ASP A 300 -18.44 -21.14 14.04
N ARG A 301 -17.90 -21.71 12.96
CA ARG A 301 -17.25 -23.03 12.93
C ARG A 301 -15.73 -22.90 12.99
N ASP A 302 -15.22 -21.75 12.56
CA ASP A 302 -13.84 -21.49 12.17
C ASP A 302 -13.10 -20.71 13.28
N LYS A 303 -13.88 -20.00 14.11
CA LYS A 303 -13.50 -19.15 15.26
C LYS A 303 -12.76 -17.89 14.87
N ASP A 304 -13.17 -17.31 13.74
CA ASP A 304 -12.71 -16.03 13.23
C ASP A 304 -13.59 -14.85 13.69
N GLY A 305 -14.79 -15.13 14.21
CA GLY A 305 -15.79 -14.13 14.56
C GLY A 305 -16.92 -13.98 13.54
N TYR A 306 -17.08 -14.87 12.56
CA TYR A 306 -18.20 -14.85 11.60
C TYR A 306 -19.09 -16.10 11.70
N ALA A 307 -20.31 -15.92 12.22
CA ALA A 307 -21.28 -16.99 12.27
C ALA A 307 -21.91 -17.23 10.89
N CYS A 308 -21.87 -18.47 10.41
CA CYS A 308 -22.51 -18.91 9.17
C CYS A 308 -22.02 -18.26 7.85
N GLU A 309 -20.75 -17.91 7.72
CA GLU A 309 -20.14 -17.60 6.42
C GLU A 309 -20.05 -18.85 5.49
N ARG A 310 -19.36 -18.81 4.35
CA ARG A 310 -19.48 -19.81 3.26
C ARG A 310 -18.17 -20.39 2.72
#